data_AF-A0A7X8MWJ9-F1
#
_entry.id   AF-A0A7X8MWJ9-F1
#
_cell.length_a   1.000
_cell.length_b   1.000
_cell.length_c   1.000
_cell.angle_alpha   90.00
_cell.angle_beta   90.00
_cell.angle_gamma   90.00
#
_symmetry.space_group_name_H-M   'P 1'
#
loop_
_entity.id
_entity.type
_entity.pdbx_description
1 polymer ?
#
loop_
_entity_poly.entity_id
_entity_poly.type
_entity_poly.pdbx_seq_one_letter_code
_entity_poly.pdbx_strand_id
1 'polypeptide(L)'
;MTRFPRLRALAAVAASAALVTGCTTLPNNTEPQAIRSFEPQIEEDSDLGPQPGREPDLLLRDFYTASAHPTQDYQVARSYLAKDTAQQWDPHESILVVNRIDLVTAAGSTSEQRTFNVRGAVVGRIVAGGAYEPEHGVYEATIEMVRTNGEWRIESLPSGVVLERTELRNQFQPQRLFFFDPTGQVLVSDRRWIYSGHQSLDSALVTLLVEGPSPSLEPGVRDVLPREATFAGVVDGAYHFTGFADADSDARLLFAAQLVWTLAVANVPEPYSVVVDGEALAPGYETLSTDDVAEFNPRVNATAPVPLYALTDGVVSRVASNQVTAVEGELGQIGGIESVDISGEGNAAVVRREGDESVLLTGLVDGDLTEVLRADTISRPTFEVDANNQWVVVDGERIIRVVQSGPTGEVSEAEVGTEGLTAQGEISVIRLS
;
A
#
# COMPACT_ATOMS: atom_id res chain seq x y z
N MET A 1 24.79 66.16 53.95
CA MET A 1 25.50 65.02 54.60
C MET A 1 24.44 64.21 55.32
N THR A 2 24.11 62.96 55.05
CA THR A 2 24.85 61.80 54.51
C THR A 2 23.84 60.69 54.22
N ARG A 3 24.15 59.82 53.24
CA ARG A 3 23.65 58.44 53.04
C ARG A 3 22.18 58.40 52.56
N PHE A 4 21.84 57.79 51.43
CA PHE A 4 21.78 56.33 51.28
C PHE A 4 21.92 55.86 49.81
N PRO A 5 23.09 55.98 49.16
CA PRO A 5 23.32 55.28 47.89
C PRO A 5 23.39 53.74 48.10
N ARG A 6 23.70 53.29 49.32
CA ARG A 6 23.80 51.88 49.68
C ARG A 6 22.45 51.16 49.74
N LEU A 7 21.35 51.83 50.13
CA LEU A 7 20.02 51.17 50.15
C LEU A 7 19.47 50.90 48.75
N ARG A 8 19.71 51.82 47.79
CA ARG A 8 19.29 51.60 46.40
C ARG A 8 20.09 50.48 45.72
N ALA A 9 21.39 50.39 46.01
CA ALA A 9 22.22 49.29 45.54
C ALA A 9 21.80 47.94 46.16
N LEU A 10 21.50 47.90 47.46
CA LEU A 10 20.98 46.68 48.10
C LEU A 10 19.61 46.26 47.57
N ALA A 11 18.71 47.21 47.30
CA ALA A 11 17.40 46.91 46.73
C ALA A 11 17.52 46.39 45.29
N ALA A 12 18.43 46.95 44.49
CA ALA A 12 18.69 46.47 43.13
C ALA A 12 19.30 45.06 43.13
N VAL A 13 20.28 44.79 43.99
CA VAL A 13 20.90 43.46 44.10
C VAL A 13 19.90 42.41 44.61
N ALA A 14 19.06 42.76 45.59
CA ALA A 14 18.00 41.88 46.09
C ALA A 14 16.93 41.58 45.04
N ALA A 15 16.55 42.58 44.24
CA ALA A 15 15.60 42.40 43.13
C ALA A 15 16.16 41.50 42.01
N SER A 16 17.45 41.63 41.69
CA SER A 16 18.12 40.74 40.72
C SER A 16 18.33 39.32 41.25
N ALA A 17 18.53 39.13 42.55
CA ALA A 17 18.65 37.80 43.15
C ALA A 17 17.31 37.04 43.17
N ALA A 18 16.18 37.75 43.32
CA ALA A 18 14.85 37.15 43.32
C ALA A 18 14.40 36.66 41.93
N LEU A 19 14.98 37.18 40.84
CA LEU A 19 14.67 36.77 39.47
C LEU A 19 15.38 35.47 39.04
N VAL A 20 16.35 34.97 39.81
CA VAL A 20 17.14 33.76 39.47
C VAL A 20 16.62 32.49 40.17
N THR A 21 15.66 32.60 41.10
CA THR A 21 15.09 31.43 41.80
C THR A 21 13.85 30.82 41.13
N GLY A 22 13.54 31.21 39.88
CA GLY A 22 12.47 30.63 39.08
C GLY A 22 12.86 29.32 38.39
N CYS A 23 13.40 28.34 39.13
CA CYS A 23 13.49 26.97 38.61
C CYS A 23 12.09 26.37 38.64
N THR A 24 11.39 26.35 37.51
CA THR A 24 10.18 25.53 37.36
C THR A 24 10.60 24.06 37.48
N THR A 25 10.32 23.43 38.61
CA THR A 25 10.45 21.99 38.74
C THR A 25 9.35 21.35 37.90
N LEU A 26 9.69 20.95 36.68
CA LEU A 26 8.88 20.01 35.92
C LEU A 26 8.86 18.69 36.74
N PRO A 27 7.69 18.17 37.16
CA PRO A 27 7.65 16.90 37.87
C PRO A 27 8.22 15.81 36.95
N ASN A 28 9.38 15.27 37.32
CA ASN A 28 10.12 14.31 36.51
C ASN A 28 9.68 12.85 36.75
N ASN A 29 8.47 12.65 37.28
CA ASN A 29 7.87 11.34 37.52
C ASN A 29 6.41 11.35 37.07
N THR A 30 6.20 11.21 35.77
CA THR A 30 5.06 10.46 35.27
C THR A 30 5.55 9.04 35.04
N GLU A 31 5.55 8.22 36.09
CA GLU A 31 5.48 6.78 35.86
C GLU A 31 4.25 6.57 34.94
N PRO A 32 4.41 5.90 33.80
CA PRO A 32 3.27 5.60 32.95
C PRO A 32 2.31 4.76 33.79
N GLN A 33 1.21 5.36 34.22
CA GLN A 33 0.08 4.56 34.66
C GLN A 33 -0.38 3.82 33.42
N ALA A 34 -0.29 2.49 33.46
CA ALA A 34 -0.96 1.65 32.52
C ALA A 34 -2.44 2.04 32.58
N ILE A 35 -2.87 2.87 31.62
CA ILE A 35 -4.27 2.90 31.22
C ILE A 35 -4.56 1.43 30.93
N ARG A 36 -5.61 0.91 31.57
CA ARG A 36 -6.05 -0.48 31.39
C ARG A 36 -5.84 -0.88 29.95
N SER A 37 -5.32 -2.09 29.73
CA SER A 37 -5.36 -2.75 28.44
C SER A 37 -6.66 -2.35 27.75
N PHE A 38 -6.55 -1.81 26.55
CA PHE A 38 -7.71 -1.66 25.70
C PHE A 38 -8.18 -3.09 25.45
N GLU A 39 -9.12 -3.58 26.26
CA GLU A 39 -9.94 -4.72 25.89
C GLU A 39 -10.79 -4.22 24.73
N PRO A 40 -10.55 -4.69 23.49
CA PRO A 40 -11.44 -4.37 22.39
C PRO A 40 -12.82 -4.81 22.82
N GLN A 41 -13.76 -3.87 22.92
CA GLN A 41 -15.15 -4.26 22.98
C GLN A 41 -15.45 -4.91 21.64
N ILE A 42 -15.44 -6.23 21.62
CA ILE A 42 -16.06 -6.99 20.55
C ILE A 42 -17.54 -6.69 20.74
N GLU A 43 -18.07 -5.69 20.01
CA GLU A 43 -19.51 -5.56 19.85
C GLU A 43 -19.98 -6.90 19.30
N GLU A 44 -20.87 -7.58 20.03
CA GLU A 44 -21.43 -8.82 19.51
C GLU A 44 -22.17 -8.47 18.22
N ASP A 45 -21.78 -9.09 17.11
CA ASP A 45 -22.39 -8.94 15.77
C ASP A 45 -23.94 -9.10 15.80
N SER A 46 -24.50 -9.68 16.88
CA SER A 46 -25.93 -9.84 17.14
C SER A 46 -26.70 -8.53 17.27
N ASP A 47 -26.07 -7.43 17.71
CA ASP A 47 -26.71 -6.11 17.83
C ASP A 47 -26.91 -5.40 16.48
N LEU A 48 -26.23 -5.88 15.43
CA LEU A 48 -26.28 -5.34 14.08
C LEU A 48 -27.35 -5.99 13.18
N GLY A 49 -28.25 -6.80 13.74
CA GLY A 49 -29.36 -7.41 12.99
C GLY A 49 -30.53 -6.45 12.72
N PRO A 50 -31.49 -6.84 11.85
CA PRO A 50 -32.65 -6.02 11.54
C PRO A 50 -33.52 -5.81 12.79
N GLN A 51 -33.73 -4.53 13.12
CA GLN A 51 -34.52 -4.14 14.28
C GLN A 51 -36.03 -4.28 14.02
N PRO A 52 -36.84 -4.74 15.00
CA PRO A 52 -38.28 -4.84 14.82
C PRO A 52 -38.93 -3.51 14.44
N GLY A 53 -39.77 -3.52 13.41
CA GLY A 53 -40.48 -2.32 12.94
C GLY A 53 -39.61 -1.25 12.27
N ARG A 54 -38.36 -1.57 11.89
CA ARG A 54 -37.48 -0.66 11.14
C ARG A 54 -38.11 -0.26 9.80
N GLU A 55 -38.08 1.03 9.48
CA GLU A 55 -38.52 1.56 8.18
C GLU A 55 -37.62 1.04 7.04
N PRO A 56 -38.14 0.85 5.82
CA PRO A 56 -37.45 0.11 4.76
C PRO A 56 -36.18 0.82 4.26
N ASP A 57 -36.15 2.15 4.18
CA ASP A 57 -34.96 2.90 3.79
C ASP A 57 -33.85 2.80 4.84
N LEU A 58 -34.22 2.80 6.12
CA LEU A 58 -33.27 2.61 7.22
C LEU A 58 -32.77 1.17 7.26
N LEU A 59 -33.66 0.18 7.05
CA LEU A 59 -33.28 -1.24 6.99
C LEU A 59 -32.26 -1.49 5.86
N LEU A 60 -32.45 -0.87 4.70
CA LEU A 60 -31.51 -1.01 3.59
C LEU A 60 -30.16 -0.33 3.89
N ARG A 61 -30.14 0.79 4.61
CA ARG A 61 -28.88 1.41 5.08
C ARG A 61 -28.17 0.51 6.09
N ASP A 62 -28.91 -0.05 7.04
CA ASP A 62 -28.36 -0.97 8.03
C ASP A 62 -27.80 -2.24 7.35
N PHE A 63 -28.43 -2.74 6.29
CA PHE A 63 -27.89 -3.84 5.49
C PHE A 63 -26.52 -3.52 4.90
N TYR A 64 -26.31 -2.32 4.33
CA TYR A 64 -25.00 -1.92 3.80
C TYR A 64 -23.94 -1.80 4.91
N THR A 65 -24.32 -1.31 6.09
CA THR A 65 -23.43 -1.33 7.27
C THR A 65 -23.12 -2.75 7.73
N ALA A 66 -24.11 -3.62 7.83
CA ALA A 66 -23.95 -5.02 8.20
C ALA A 66 -23.09 -5.79 7.18
N SER A 67 -23.17 -5.42 5.90
CA SER A 67 -22.35 -6.01 4.82
C SER A 67 -20.85 -5.70 4.95
N ALA A 68 -20.46 -4.79 5.83
CA ALA A 68 -19.05 -4.56 6.18
C ALA A 68 -18.46 -5.63 7.12
N HIS A 69 -19.28 -6.58 7.59
CA HIS A 69 -18.91 -7.61 8.56
C HIS A 69 -18.95 -8.99 7.87
N PRO A 70 -17.81 -9.53 7.39
CA PRO A 70 -17.75 -10.79 6.65
C PRO A 70 -17.84 -12.05 7.53
N THR A 71 -18.07 -11.89 8.83
CA THR A 71 -18.11 -12.99 9.80
C THR A 71 -19.22 -13.98 9.46
N GLN A 72 -18.92 -15.27 9.63
CA GLN A 72 -19.86 -16.38 9.42
C GLN A 72 -20.55 -16.32 8.03
N ASP A 73 -19.78 -15.99 6.98
CA ASP A 73 -20.29 -15.79 5.62
C ASP A 73 -21.38 -14.69 5.55
N TYR A 74 -21.05 -13.52 6.10
CA TYR A 74 -21.92 -12.34 6.15
C TYR A 74 -23.27 -12.63 6.81
N GLN A 75 -23.29 -13.45 7.88
CA GLN A 75 -24.54 -13.93 8.48
C GLN A 75 -25.47 -12.78 8.93
N VAL A 76 -24.89 -11.70 9.46
CA VAL A 76 -25.66 -10.52 9.88
C VAL A 76 -26.32 -9.86 8.67
N ALA A 77 -25.58 -9.59 7.59
CA ALA A 77 -26.14 -9.01 6.37
C ALA A 77 -27.22 -9.91 5.76
N ARG A 78 -27.00 -11.23 5.74
CA ARG A 78 -28.00 -12.21 5.26
C ARG A 78 -29.31 -12.15 6.05
N SER A 79 -29.30 -11.74 7.32
CA SER A 79 -30.52 -11.64 8.14
C SER A 79 -31.49 -10.53 7.68
N TYR A 80 -31.00 -9.55 6.92
CA TYR A 80 -31.81 -8.49 6.30
C TYR A 80 -32.52 -8.95 5.02
N LEU A 81 -32.09 -10.06 4.44
CA LEU A 81 -32.59 -10.59 3.18
C LEU A 81 -33.85 -11.45 3.41
N ALA A 82 -34.72 -11.54 2.40
CA ALA A 82 -35.78 -12.53 2.37
C ALA A 82 -35.16 -13.94 2.28
N LYS A 83 -35.87 -14.96 2.78
CA LYS A 83 -35.29 -16.30 2.97
C LYS A 83 -34.65 -16.89 1.71
N ASP A 84 -35.32 -16.76 0.57
CA ASP A 84 -34.82 -17.33 -0.70
C ASP A 84 -33.65 -16.50 -1.25
N THR A 85 -33.73 -15.18 -1.14
CA THR A 85 -32.66 -14.23 -1.49
C THR A 85 -31.40 -14.46 -0.64
N ALA A 86 -31.56 -14.70 0.66
CA ALA A 86 -30.47 -15.00 1.59
C ALA A 86 -29.70 -16.27 1.23
N GLN A 87 -30.33 -17.23 0.56
CA GLN A 87 -29.69 -18.47 0.12
C GLN A 87 -28.96 -18.32 -1.22
N GLN A 88 -29.39 -17.35 -2.04
CA GLN A 88 -28.89 -17.15 -3.41
C GLN A 88 -27.86 -16.03 -3.52
N TRP A 89 -27.87 -15.07 -2.59
CA TRP A 89 -26.93 -13.96 -2.59
C TRP A 89 -25.51 -14.45 -2.36
N ASP A 90 -24.63 -14.15 -3.32
CA ASP A 90 -23.20 -14.44 -3.27
C ASP A 90 -22.42 -13.17 -2.94
N PRO A 91 -21.85 -13.04 -1.72
CA PRO A 91 -21.05 -11.88 -1.34
C PRO A 91 -19.62 -11.91 -1.88
N HIS A 92 -19.14 -13.05 -2.40
CA HIS A 92 -17.72 -13.24 -2.77
C HIS A 92 -17.41 -12.85 -4.22
N GLU A 93 -18.42 -12.50 -5.02
CA GLU A 93 -18.22 -12.10 -6.42
C GLU A 93 -17.39 -10.82 -6.55
N SER A 94 -17.64 -9.81 -5.71
CA SER A 94 -16.86 -8.57 -5.67
C SER A 94 -17.11 -7.77 -4.39
N ILE A 95 -16.11 -7.02 -3.93
CA ILE A 95 -16.27 -6.00 -2.88
C ILE A 95 -15.99 -4.63 -3.51
N LEU A 96 -17.05 -3.88 -3.83
CA LEU A 96 -16.94 -2.52 -4.35
C LEU A 96 -16.86 -1.52 -3.21
N VAL A 97 -15.96 -0.55 -3.33
CA VAL A 97 -15.85 0.57 -2.40
C VAL A 97 -16.43 1.81 -3.05
N VAL A 98 -17.51 2.33 -2.46
CA VAL A 98 -18.15 3.56 -2.91
C VAL A 98 -17.87 4.69 -1.93
N ASN A 99 -17.85 5.93 -2.41
CA ASN A 99 -17.64 7.08 -1.53
C ASN A 99 -18.78 7.21 -0.50
N ARG A 100 -20.01 7.02 -0.96
CA ARG A 100 -21.26 7.06 -0.18
C ARG A 100 -22.39 6.45 -1.01
N ILE A 101 -23.38 5.89 -0.34
CA ILE A 101 -24.61 5.36 -0.94
C ILE A 101 -25.75 6.38 -0.81
N ASP A 102 -26.33 6.72 -1.96
CA ASP A 102 -27.54 7.51 -2.11
C ASP A 102 -28.72 6.59 -2.45
N LEU A 103 -29.83 6.76 -1.74
CA LEU A 103 -31.04 5.96 -1.90
C LEU A 103 -32.18 6.87 -2.35
N VAL A 104 -32.84 6.49 -3.45
CA VAL A 104 -34.03 7.17 -3.97
C VAL A 104 -35.16 6.17 -4.08
N THR A 105 -36.30 6.45 -3.44
CA THR A 105 -37.49 5.61 -3.57
C THR A 105 -38.01 5.65 -5.00
N ALA A 106 -38.19 4.48 -5.62
CA ALA A 106 -38.81 4.35 -6.93
C ALA A 106 -40.35 4.39 -6.85
N ALA A 107 -40.99 4.71 -7.97
CA ALA A 107 -42.45 4.69 -8.06
C ALA A 107 -43.01 3.26 -7.90
N GLY A 108 -44.27 3.14 -7.46
CA GLY A 108 -44.95 1.84 -7.32
C GLY A 108 -44.88 1.23 -5.91
N SER A 109 -44.48 1.99 -4.89
CA SER A 109 -44.51 1.54 -3.50
C SER A 109 -45.93 1.21 -3.02
N THR A 110 -46.08 0.12 -2.26
CA THR A 110 -47.32 -0.26 -1.55
C THR A 110 -47.06 -0.40 -0.05
N SER A 111 -48.04 -0.87 0.73
CA SER A 111 -47.81 -1.17 2.16
C SER A 111 -46.93 -2.41 2.38
N GLU A 112 -46.84 -3.29 1.39
CA GLU A 112 -46.13 -4.57 1.48
C GLU A 112 -44.89 -4.65 0.57
N GLN A 113 -44.71 -3.70 -0.35
CA GLN A 113 -43.60 -3.68 -1.31
C GLN A 113 -43.00 -2.29 -1.44
N ARG A 114 -41.67 -2.22 -1.53
CA ARG A 114 -40.91 -0.98 -1.70
C ARG A 114 -39.73 -1.22 -2.64
N THR A 115 -39.46 -0.27 -3.52
CA THR A 115 -38.31 -0.33 -4.43
C THR A 115 -37.44 0.91 -4.26
N PHE A 116 -36.12 0.71 -4.24
CA PHE A 116 -35.13 1.78 -4.15
C PHE A 116 -34.18 1.71 -5.34
N ASN A 117 -33.92 2.86 -5.96
CA ASN A 117 -32.77 3.05 -6.83
C ASN A 117 -31.60 3.51 -5.96
N VAL A 118 -30.54 2.72 -5.95
CA VAL A 118 -29.34 2.95 -5.15
C VAL A 118 -28.21 3.38 -6.07
N ARG A 119 -27.48 4.43 -5.67
CA ARG A 119 -26.34 4.96 -6.41
C ARG A 119 -25.16 5.27 -5.52
N GLY A 120 -23.95 5.16 -6.06
CA GLY A 120 -22.74 5.58 -5.37
C GLY A 120 -21.58 5.77 -6.33
N ALA A 121 -20.73 6.77 -6.08
CA ALA A 121 -19.48 6.92 -6.82
C ALA A 121 -18.49 5.84 -6.39
N VAL A 122 -18.10 4.95 -7.30
CA VAL A 122 -17.08 3.92 -7.06
C VAL A 122 -15.71 4.60 -6.99
N VAL A 123 -14.96 4.25 -5.95
CA VAL A 123 -13.61 4.80 -5.69
C VAL A 123 -12.53 3.73 -5.66
N GLY A 124 -12.94 2.46 -5.69
CA GLY A 124 -12.06 1.29 -5.76
C GLY A 124 -12.83 0.01 -5.51
N ARG A 125 -12.10 -1.09 -5.52
CA ARG A 125 -12.59 -2.41 -5.11
C ARG A 125 -11.54 -3.13 -4.27
N ILE A 126 -12.00 -4.05 -3.45
CA ILE A 126 -11.15 -4.98 -2.73
C ILE A 126 -11.24 -6.31 -3.45
N VAL A 127 -10.10 -6.78 -3.97
CA VAL A 127 -10.00 -8.07 -4.64
C VAL A 127 -9.68 -9.18 -3.63
N ALA A 128 -9.68 -10.43 -4.11
CA ALA A 128 -9.29 -11.59 -3.31
C ALA A 128 -7.94 -11.35 -2.60
N GLY A 129 -7.85 -11.80 -1.35
CA GLY A 129 -6.69 -11.55 -0.48
C GLY A 129 -6.60 -10.10 0.05
N GLY A 130 -7.63 -9.26 -0.13
CA GLY A 130 -7.74 -7.96 0.53
C GLY A 130 -7.00 -6.80 -0.15
N ALA A 131 -6.44 -6.98 -1.34
CA ALA A 131 -5.77 -5.87 -2.03
C ALA A 131 -6.78 -4.82 -2.53
N TYR A 132 -6.46 -3.54 -2.34
CA TYR A 132 -7.31 -2.45 -2.81
C TYR A 132 -6.83 -1.95 -4.17
N GLU A 133 -7.72 -2.00 -5.15
CA GLU A 133 -7.47 -1.48 -6.49
C GLU A 133 -8.29 -0.20 -6.70
N PRO A 134 -7.63 0.93 -7.01
CA PRO A 134 -8.33 2.15 -7.39
C PRO A 134 -9.18 1.93 -8.64
N GLU A 135 -10.42 2.37 -8.59
CA GLU A 135 -11.36 2.29 -9.69
C GLU A 135 -12.25 3.54 -9.67
N HIS A 136 -12.59 4.03 -10.85
CA HIS A 136 -13.48 5.19 -11.00
C HIS A 136 -14.71 4.77 -11.79
N GLY A 137 -15.88 4.94 -11.20
CA GLY A 137 -17.12 4.53 -11.83
C GLY A 137 -18.34 4.94 -11.02
N VAL A 138 -19.49 4.40 -11.41
CA VAL A 138 -20.75 4.60 -10.71
C VAL A 138 -21.38 3.23 -10.46
N TYR A 139 -21.72 2.97 -9.21
CA TYR A 139 -22.58 1.87 -8.83
C TYR A 139 -24.02 2.32 -8.99
N GLU A 140 -24.84 1.56 -9.71
CA GLU A 140 -26.29 1.75 -9.81
C GLU A 140 -26.97 0.40 -9.63
N ALA A 141 -27.98 0.33 -8.75
CA ALA A 141 -28.75 -0.87 -8.52
C ALA A 141 -30.21 -0.56 -8.19
N THR A 142 -31.10 -1.46 -8.58
CA THR A 142 -32.49 -1.47 -8.13
C THR A 142 -32.64 -2.53 -7.06
N ILE A 143 -33.07 -2.11 -5.87
CA ILE A 143 -33.28 -3.00 -4.72
C ILE A 143 -34.78 -3.11 -4.46
N GLU A 144 -35.29 -4.33 -4.41
CA GLU A 144 -36.70 -4.60 -4.12
C GLU A 144 -36.83 -5.16 -2.70
N MET A 145 -37.84 -4.68 -1.98
CA MET A 145 -38.10 -5.04 -0.59
C MET A 145 -39.55 -5.49 -0.44
N VAL A 146 -39.74 -6.50 0.39
CA VAL A 146 -41.03 -7.10 0.69
C VAL A 146 -41.27 -7.14 2.19
N ARG A 147 -42.53 -7.02 2.59
CA ARG A 147 -42.94 -7.19 3.97
C ARG A 147 -43.29 -8.66 4.24
N THR A 148 -42.53 -9.30 5.11
CA THR A 148 -42.72 -10.69 5.55
C THR A 148 -43.05 -10.72 7.03
N ASN A 149 -44.17 -11.32 7.42
CA ASN A 149 -44.62 -11.41 8.82
C ASN A 149 -44.67 -10.04 9.55
N GLY A 150 -44.99 -8.97 8.82
CA GLY A 150 -45.06 -7.61 9.36
C GLY A 150 -43.74 -6.83 9.39
N GLU A 151 -42.62 -7.46 8.99
CA GLU A 151 -41.30 -6.82 8.94
C GLU A 151 -40.76 -6.72 7.51
N TRP A 152 -39.97 -5.69 7.22
CA TRP A 152 -39.34 -5.51 5.92
C TRP A 152 -38.14 -6.46 5.75
N ARG A 153 -37.96 -6.99 4.54
CA ARG A 153 -36.78 -7.76 4.10
C ARG A 153 -36.44 -7.41 2.64
N ILE A 154 -35.17 -7.55 2.28
CA ILE A 154 -34.70 -7.32 0.90
C ILE A 154 -35.00 -8.57 0.06
N GLU A 155 -35.83 -8.42 -0.97
CA GLU A 155 -36.28 -9.51 -1.86
C GLU A 155 -35.35 -9.68 -3.07
N SER A 156 -34.79 -8.58 -3.60
CA SER A 156 -33.90 -8.61 -4.76
C SER A 156 -32.80 -7.57 -4.64
N LEU A 157 -31.56 -8.00 -4.90
CA LEU A 157 -30.36 -7.19 -4.91
C LEU A 157 -29.29 -7.82 -5.84
N PRO A 158 -28.34 -7.03 -6.37
CA PRO A 158 -27.17 -7.59 -7.04
C PRO A 158 -26.31 -8.44 -6.10
N SER A 159 -25.62 -9.43 -6.66
CA SER A 159 -24.53 -10.14 -5.98
C SER A 159 -23.36 -9.20 -5.67
N GLY A 160 -22.48 -9.65 -4.77
CA GLY A 160 -21.36 -8.89 -4.26
C GLY A 160 -21.72 -7.97 -3.09
N VAL A 161 -20.68 -7.37 -2.53
CA VAL A 161 -20.74 -6.45 -1.39
C VAL A 161 -20.42 -5.04 -1.87
N VAL A 162 -21.22 -4.07 -1.40
CA VAL A 162 -20.94 -2.64 -1.61
C VAL A 162 -20.66 -2.01 -0.26
N LEU A 163 -19.45 -1.49 -0.11
CA LEU A 163 -18.92 -0.94 1.11
C LEU A 163 -18.75 0.58 0.96
N GLU A 164 -19.34 1.35 1.88
CA GLU A 164 -18.99 2.77 1.95
C GLU A 164 -17.56 2.93 2.44
N ARG A 165 -16.84 3.93 1.90
CA ARG A 165 -15.47 4.26 2.31
C ARG A 165 -15.33 4.45 3.83
N THR A 166 -16.37 4.96 4.48
CA THR A 166 -16.39 5.11 5.94
C THR A 166 -16.38 3.76 6.63
N GLU A 167 -17.22 2.82 6.19
CA GLU A 167 -17.27 1.46 6.75
C GLU A 167 -15.99 0.67 6.49
N LEU A 168 -15.36 0.85 5.32
CA LEU A 168 -14.02 0.29 5.08
C LEU A 168 -13.02 0.74 6.15
N ARG A 169 -13.02 2.03 6.49
CA ARG A 169 -12.08 2.59 7.48
C ARG A 169 -12.43 2.22 8.92
N ASN A 170 -13.69 1.91 9.19
CA ASN A 170 -14.15 1.52 10.52
C ASN A 170 -13.91 0.02 10.77
N GLN A 171 -14.24 -0.81 9.78
CA GLN A 171 -14.30 -2.26 9.93
C GLN A 171 -13.06 -2.98 9.40
N PHE A 172 -12.18 -2.32 8.64
CA PHE A 172 -10.96 -2.92 8.12
C PHE A 172 -9.73 -2.09 8.48
N GLN A 173 -8.62 -2.80 8.64
CA GLN A 173 -7.32 -2.23 8.89
C GLN A 173 -6.36 -2.52 7.72
N PRO A 174 -5.60 -1.51 7.25
CA PRO A 174 -4.58 -1.74 6.26
C PRO A 174 -3.35 -2.39 6.89
N GLN A 175 -2.98 -3.56 6.40
CA GLN A 175 -1.79 -4.31 6.76
C GLN A 175 -0.83 -4.40 5.58
N ARG A 176 0.44 -4.71 5.87
CA ARG A 176 1.48 -4.88 4.85
C ARG A 176 2.04 -6.29 4.93
N LEU A 177 1.92 -7.02 3.84
CA LEU A 177 2.69 -8.22 3.59
C LEU A 177 3.97 -7.81 2.87
N PHE A 178 5.03 -8.58 3.02
CA PHE A 178 6.30 -8.30 2.36
C PHE A 178 6.71 -9.45 1.47
N PHE A 179 7.00 -9.13 0.21
CA PHE A 179 7.50 -10.07 -0.79
C PHE A 179 8.86 -9.59 -1.31
N PHE A 180 9.68 -10.48 -1.82
CA PHE A 180 10.98 -10.07 -2.36
C PHE A 180 10.82 -9.49 -3.75
N ASP A 181 11.60 -8.47 -4.08
CA ASP A 181 11.81 -8.07 -5.47
C ASP A 181 12.46 -9.22 -6.29
N PRO A 182 12.51 -9.12 -7.62
CA PRO A 182 13.08 -10.17 -8.47
C PRO A 182 14.55 -10.53 -8.12
N THR A 183 15.32 -9.58 -7.58
CA THR A 183 16.72 -9.82 -7.18
C THR A 183 16.86 -10.55 -5.85
N GLY A 184 15.81 -10.59 -5.02
CA GLY A 184 15.84 -11.19 -3.68
C GLY A 184 16.56 -10.33 -2.64
N GLN A 185 16.73 -9.03 -2.89
CA GLN A 185 17.49 -8.13 -2.02
C GLN A 185 16.59 -7.20 -1.21
N VAL A 186 15.41 -6.87 -1.73
CA VAL A 186 14.52 -5.87 -1.15
C VAL A 186 13.15 -6.46 -0.88
N LEU A 187 12.64 -6.23 0.33
CA LEU A 187 11.24 -6.50 0.67
C LEU A 187 10.32 -5.37 0.17
N VAL A 188 9.46 -5.72 -0.77
CA VAL A 188 8.42 -4.88 -1.36
C VAL A 188 7.12 -5.06 -0.59
N SER A 189 6.47 -3.95 -0.22
CA SER A 189 5.24 -3.99 0.56
C SER A 189 4.01 -4.22 -0.31
N ASP A 190 3.19 -5.18 0.07
CA ASP A 190 1.87 -5.46 -0.48
C ASP A 190 0.79 -5.08 0.52
N ARG A 191 0.00 -4.05 0.20
CA ARG A 191 -0.97 -3.47 1.14
C ARG A 191 -2.33 -4.17 1.04
N ARG A 192 -2.74 -4.83 2.11
CA ARG A 192 -4.01 -5.57 2.22
C ARG A 192 -4.94 -4.93 3.25
N TRP A 193 -6.23 -4.79 2.93
CA TRP A 193 -7.27 -4.40 3.87
C TRP A 193 -7.86 -5.66 4.50
N ILE A 194 -7.65 -5.81 5.81
CA ILE A 194 -8.06 -6.99 6.57
C ILE A 194 -9.16 -6.58 7.54
N TYR A 195 -10.21 -7.38 7.63
CA TYR A 195 -11.31 -7.13 8.55
C TYR A 195 -10.79 -7.10 10.00
N SER A 196 -11.13 -6.05 10.74
CA SER A 196 -10.63 -5.79 12.08
C SER A 196 -11.19 -6.77 13.12
N GLY A 197 -12.34 -7.39 12.86
CA GLY A 197 -12.94 -8.40 13.74
C GLY A 197 -12.32 -9.81 13.63
N HIS A 198 -11.22 -9.99 12.88
CA HIS A 198 -10.49 -11.25 12.89
C HIS A 198 -9.92 -11.55 14.28
N GLN A 199 -10.27 -12.73 14.84
CA GLN A 199 -9.82 -13.15 16.17
C GLN A 199 -8.30 -13.39 16.27
N SER A 200 -7.63 -13.67 15.15
CA SER A 200 -6.17 -13.91 15.07
C SER A 200 -5.62 -13.22 13.81
N LEU A 201 -5.22 -11.96 13.98
CA LEU A 201 -4.64 -11.16 12.90
C LEU A 201 -3.36 -11.80 12.34
N ASP A 202 -2.53 -12.36 13.22
CA ASP A 202 -1.30 -13.05 12.84
C ASP A 202 -1.57 -14.25 11.93
N SER A 203 -2.51 -15.14 12.28
CA SER A 203 -2.88 -16.26 11.41
C SER A 203 -3.42 -15.79 10.06
N ALA A 204 -4.23 -14.72 10.03
CA ALA A 204 -4.74 -14.15 8.79
C ALA A 204 -3.62 -13.60 7.90
N LEU A 205 -2.63 -12.90 8.48
CA LEU A 205 -1.47 -12.40 7.75
C LEU A 205 -0.59 -13.53 7.20
N VAL A 206 -0.37 -14.59 7.99
CA VAL A 206 0.42 -15.75 7.57
C VAL A 206 -0.29 -16.51 6.45
N THR A 207 -1.61 -16.70 6.54
CA THR A 207 -2.41 -17.30 5.46
C THR A 207 -2.26 -16.49 4.18
N LEU A 208 -2.46 -15.18 4.24
CA LEU A 208 -2.32 -14.30 3.07
C LEU A 208 -0.88 -14.31 2.51
N LEU A 209 0.14 -14.44 3.37
CA LEU A 209 1.54 -14.53 2.92
C LEU A 209 1.79 -15.81 2.12
N VAL A 210 1.22 -16.94 2.56
CA VAL A 210 1.30 -18.22 1.84
C VAL A 210 0.45 -18.24 0.57
N GLU A 211 -0.68 -17.52 0.54
CA GLU A 211 -1.48 -17.33 -0.69
C GLU A 211 -0.74 -16.52 -1.76
N GLY A 212 0.24 -15.71 -1.37
CA GLY A 212 1.13 -14.99 -2.27
C GLY A 212 0.76 -13.52 -2.51
N PRO A 213 1.51 -12.85 -3.41
CA PRO A 213 1.35 -11.42 -3.68
C PRO A 213 0.02 -11.08 -4.36
N SER A 214 -0.38 -9.81 -4.29
CA SER A 214 -1.62 -9.36 -4.92
C SER A 214 -1.49 -9.42 -6.44
N PRO A 215 -2.59 -9.59 -7.20
CA PRO A 215 -2.50 -9.67 -8.67
C PRO A 215 -1.79 -8.46 -9.31
N SER A 216 -1.92 -7.27 -8.71
CA SER A 216 -1.21 -6.07 -9.15
C SER A 216 0.29 -6.08 -8.85
N LEU A 217 0.72 -6.81 -7.82
CA LEU A 217 2.11 -6.85 -7.38
C LEU A 217 2.87 -8.09 -7.89
N GLU A 218 2.17 -9.20 -8.13
CA GLU A 218 2.72 -10.50 -8.55
C GLU A 218 3.79 -10.39 -9.66
N PRO A 219 3.61 -9.57 -10.74
CA PRO A 219 4.64 -9.48 -11.79
C PRO A 219 5.95 -8.82 -11.35
N GLY A 220 5.92 -8.02 -10.27
CA GLY A 220 7.04 -7.21 -9.79
C GLY A 220 7.77 -7.82 -8.60
N VAL A 221 7.43 -9.05 -8.19
CA VAL A 221 8.04 -9.71 -7.03
C VAL A 221 8.41 -11.16 -7.36
N ARG A 222 9.29 -11.71 -6.55
CA ARG A 222 9.72 -13.10 -6.58
C ARG A 222 8.89 -13.91 -5.59
N ASP A 223 8.32 -15.01 -6.09
CA ASP A 223 7.81 -16.07 -5.22
C ASP A 223 8.99 -16.89 -4.65
N VAL A 224 9.03 -17.00 -3.33
CA VAL A 224 10.09 -17.73 -2.60
C VAL A 224 9.54 -19.01 -1.95
N LEU A 225 8.22 -19.17 -1.94
CA LEU A 225 7.57 -20.34 -1.36
C LEU A 225 7.55 -21.48 -2.39
N PRO A 226 7.85 -22.73 -1.98
CA PRO A 226 7.53 -23.89 -2.79
C PRO A 226 6.03 -23.95 -3.08
N ARG A 227 5.66 -24.51 -4.23
CA ARG A 227 4.27 -24.59 -4.67
C ARG A 227 3.37 -25.36 -3.69
N GLU A 228 3.93 -26.35 -3.00
CA GLU A 228 3.25 -27.20 -2.04
C GLU A 228 3.24 -26.61 -0.62
N ALA A 229 3.88 -25.45 -0.41
CA ALA A 229 3.95 -24.81 0.88
C ALA A 229 2.54 -24.49 1.42
N THR A 230 2.28 -24.80 2.69
CA THR A 230 0.99 -24.55 3.34
C THR A 230 1.20 -24.13 4.78
N PHE A 231 0.39 -23.20 5.26
CA PHE A 231 0.29 -22.87 6.68
C PHE A 231 -0.67 -23.85 7.39
N ALA A 232 -0.15 -24.64 8.31
CA ALA A 232 -0.89 -25.65 9.07
C ALA A 232 -1.55 -25.09 10.35
N GLY A 233 -1.34 -23.81 10.65
CA GLY A 233 -1.89 -23.13 11.82
C GLY A 233 -0.88 -22.92 12.94
N VAL A 234 -1.38 -22.43 14.07
CA VAL A 234 -0.59 -22.20 15.28
C VAL A 234 -0.81 -23.34 16.27
N VAL A 235 0.26 -24.03 16.66
CA VAL A 235 0.23 -25.12 17.66
C VAL A 235 1.27 -24.84 18.73
N ASP A 236 0.83 -24.82 20.00
CA ASP A 236 1.65 -24.49 21.17
C ASP A 236 2.42 -23.16 21.04
N GLY A 237 1.81 -22.18 20.34
CA GLY A 237 2.39 -20.85 20.12
C GLY A 237 3.41 -20.78 18.98
N ALA A 238 3.64 -21.87 18.24
CA ALA A 238 4.48 -21.87 17.05
C ALA A 238 3.65 -21.87 15.76
N TYR A 239 4.13 -21.19 14.73
CA TYR A 239 3.57 -21.22 13.37
C TYR A 239 4.09 -22.47 12.64
N HIS A 240 3.18 -23.35 12.23
CA HIS A 240 3.54 -24.60 11.55
C HIS A 240 3.33 -24.48 10.04
N PHE A 241 4.32 -24.94 9.28
CA PHE A 241 4.30 -24.98 7.83
C PHE A 241 4.67 -26.37 7.33
N THR A 242 4.13 -26.75 6.19
CA THR A 242 4.44 -28.00 5.48
C THR A 242 4.74 -27.73 4.02
N GLY A 243 5.45 -28.64 3.34
CA GLY A 243 5.69 -28.56 1.90
C GLY A 243 6.98 -27.83 1.51
N PHE A 244 7.96 -27.78 2.41
CA PHE A 244 9.27 -27.13 2.20
C PHE A 244 10.39 -28.13 1.88
N ALA A 245 10.04 -29.35 1.47
CA ALA A 245 10.99 -30.43 1.18
C ALA A 245 12.03 -30.04 0.12
N ASP A 246 11.62 -29.25 -0.88
CA ASP A 246 12.47 -28.79 -1.98
C ASP A 246 13.07 -27.38 -1.75
N ALA A 247 12.78 -26.75 -0.59
CA ALA A 247 13.34 -25.44 -0.26
C ALA A 247 14.76 -25.56 0.32
N ASP A 248 15.73 -24.95 -0.36
CA ASP A 248 17.10 -24.81 0.13
C ASP A 248 17.22 -23.80 1.28
N SER A 249 18.44 -23.64 1.83
CA SER A 249 18.70 -22.73 2.94
C SER A 249 18.36 -21.27 2.61
N ASP A 250 18.60 -20.87 1.37
CA ASP A 250 18.44 -19.48 0.94
C ASP A 250 16.94 -19.17 0.80
N ALA A 251 16.16 -20.06 0.17
CA ALA A 251 14.71 -19.93 0.09
C ALA A 251 14.05 -19.90 1.47
N ARG A 252 14.52 -20.75 2.41
CA ARG A 252 14.04 -20.75 3.81
C ARG A 252 14.35 -19.44 4.54
N LEU A 253 15.53 -18.87 4.34
CA LEU A 253 15.92 -17.58 4.91
C LEU A 253 15.07 -16.43 4.36
N LEU A 254 14.86 -16.40 3.03
CA LEU A 254 14.00 -15.40 2.40
C LEU A 254 12.56 -15.52 2.90
N PHE A 255 12.01 -16.73 2.99
CA PHE A 255 10.69 -16.94 3.57
C PHE A 255 10.60 -16.42 5.02
N ALA A 256 11.61 -16.70 5.85
CA ALA A 256 11.66 -16.17 7.21
C ALA A 256 11.68 -14.65 7.27
N ALA A 257 12.44 -14.00 6.38
CA ALA A 257 12.45 -12.54 6.29
C ALA A 257 11.07 -11.98 5.94
N GLN A 258 10.37 -12.56 4.97
CA GLN A 258 9.00 -12.17 4.61
C GLN A 258 8.03 -12.31 5.78
N LEU A 259 8.08 -13.45 6.49
CA LEU A 259 7.24 -13.77 7.64
C LEU A 259 7.49 -12.80 8.81
N VAL A 260 8.75 -12.70 9.24
CA VAL A 260 9.16 -11.88 10.40
C VAL A 260 8.79 -10.41 10.16
N TRP A 261 9.10 -9.85 8.99
CA TRP A 261 8.81 -8.45 8.71
C TRP A 261 7.32 -8.17 8.56
N THR A 262 6.53 -9.11 8.03
CA THR A 262 5.07 -9.02 7.98
C THR A 262 4.46 -8.95 9.38
N LEU A 263 4.84 -9.89 10.26
CA LEU A 263 4.34 -9.94 11.65
C LEU A 263 4.81 -8.73 12.48
N ALA A 264 6.08 -8.37 12.38
CA ALA A 264 6.66 -7.27 13.16
C ALA A 264 6.06 -5.90 12.77
N VAL A 265 5.86 -5.64 11.47
CA VAL A 265 5.23 -4.39 11.01
C VAL A 265 3.74 -4.32 11.38
N ALA A 266 3.07 -5.47 11.51
CA ALA A 266 1.72 -5.58 12.04
C ALA A 266 1.65 -5.46 13.58
N ASN A 267 2.78 -5.28 14.26
CA ASN A 267 2.92 -5.23 15.73
C ASN A 267 2.52 -6.54 16.44
N VAL A 268 2.69 -7.69 15.77
CA VAL A 268 2.61 -9.00 16.44
C VAL A 268 3.87 -9.17 17.31
N PRO A 269 3.75 -9.47 18.62
CA PRO A 269 4.89 -9.56 19.51
C PRO A 269 5.91 -10.63 19.10
N GLU A 270 7.18 -10.27 19.05
CA GLU A 270 8.32 -11.18 18.86
C GLU A 270 8.78 -11.77 20.22
N PRO A 271 9.50 -12.92 20.25
CA PRO A 271 9.98 -13.70 19.10
C PRO A 271 8.94 -14.70 18.56
N TYR A 272 9.12 -15.11 17.30
CA TYR A 272 8.22 -16.02 16.58
C TYR A 272 8.80 -17.44 16.52
N SER A 273 8.10 -18.43 17.07
CA SER A 273 8.47 -19.84 16.92
C SER A 273 7.94 -20.36 15.58
N VAL A 274 8.80 -20.94 14.74
CA VAL A 274 8.43 -21.42 13.41
C VAL A 274 8.90 -22.86 13.22
N VAL A 275 7.97 -23.71 12.80
CA VAL A 275 8.21 -25.13 12.51
C VAL A 275 7.87 -25.40 11.06
N VAL A 276 8.80 -26.02 10.33
CA VAL A 276 8.69 -26.33 8.91
C VAL A 276 8.93 -27.82 8.71
N ASP A 277 7.94 -28.53 8.18
CA ASP A 277 7.98 -29.99 7.99
C ASP A 277 8.37 -30.78 9.26
N GLY A 278 8.00 -30.24 10.44
CA GLY A 278 8.28 -30.84 11.75
C GLY A 278 9.65 -30.49 12.35
N GLU A 279 10.47 -29.68 11.68
CA GLU A 279 11.78 -29.24 12.14
C GLU A 279 11.84 -27.70 12.27
N ALA A 280 12.84 -27.18 12.98
CA ALA A 280 13.13 -25.75 12.94
C ALA A 280 13.56 -25.33 11.53
N LEU A 281 13.36 -24.05 11.19
CA LEU A 281 13.71 -23.52 9.87
C LEU A 281 15.17 -23.81 9.49
N ALA A 282 16.08 -23.59 10.44
CA ALA A 282 17.49 -23.92 10.39
C ALA A 282 18.06 -24.05 11.84
N PRO A 283 19.22 -24.70 12.04
CA PRO A 283 19.87 -24.76 13.36
C PRO A 283 20.16 -23.35 13.90
N GLY A 284 19.75 -23.06 15.14
CA GLY A 284 19.91 -21.73 15.76
C GLY A 284 18.81 -20.72 15.43
N TYR A 285 17.81 -21.13 14.64
CA TYR A 285 16.61 -20.34 14.29
C TYR A 285 15.34 -20.99 14.88
N GLU A 286 15.40 -21.49 16.12
CA GLU A 286 14.25 -22.06 16.81
C GLU A 286 13.18 -21.00 17.10
N THR A 287 13.62 -19.76 17.29
CA THR A 287 12.78 -18.57 17.40
C THR A 287 13.35 -17.47 16.51
N LEU A 288 12.49 -16.73 15.82
CA LEU A 288 12.86 -15.66 14.90
C LEU A 288 12.49 -14.30 15.48
N SER A 289 13.32 -13.31 15.16
CA SER A 289 13.11 -11.90 15.49
C SER A 289 13.56 -11.04 14.32
N THR A 290 13.26 -9.74 14.39
CA THR A 290 13.74 -8.80 13.36
C THR A 290 15.26 -8.68 13.29
N ASP A 291 15.98 -9.03 14.36
CA ASP A 291 17.45 -9.04 14.39
C ASP A 291 18.05 -10.14 13.49
N ASP A 292 17.38 -11.28 13.38
CA ASP A 292 17.83 -12.44 12.58
C ASP A 292 17.77 -12.18 11.07
N VAL A 293 16.94 -11.22 10.65
CA VAL A 293 16.68 -10.84 9.25
C VAL A 293 16.83 -9.34 9.02
N ALA A 294 17.69 -8.70 9.84
CA ALA A 294 17.86 -7.25 9.86
C ALA A 294 18.38 -6.68 8.53
N GLU A 295 19.12 -7.47 7.75
CA GLU A 295 19.62 -7.08 6.42
C GLU A 295 18.49 -6.81 5.41
N PHE A 296 17.33 -7.45 5.60
CA PHE A 296 16.16 -7.30 4.72
C PHE A 296 15.17 -6.23 5.22
N ASN A 297 15.56 -5.40 6.19
CA ASN A 297 14.65 -4.47 6.84
C ASN A 297 13.96 -3.52 5.83
N PRO A 298 12.64 -3.66 5.60
CA PRO A 298 11.91 -2.86 4.62
C PRO A 298 11.78 -1.39 5.05
N ARG A 299 12.04 -1.08 6.33
CA ARG A 299 12.04 0.29 6.85
C ARG A 299 13.34 1.02 6.52
N VAL A 300 14.47 0.33 6.36
CA VAL A 300 15.75 0.98 6.00
C VAL A 300 15.68 1.56 4.59
N ASN A 301 15.11 0.80 3.65
CA ASN A 301 14.84 1.28 2.29
C ASN A 301 13.82 2.43 2.25
N ALA A 302 12.92 2.52 3.26
CA ALA A 302 12.01 3.66 3.43
C ALA A 302 12.64 4.88 4.13
N THR A 303 13.86 4.75 4.69
CA THR A 303 14.53 5.81 5.48
C THR A 303 15.77 6.37 4.79
N ALA A 304 16.32 5.70 3.77
CA ALA A 304 17.31 6.31 2.90
C ALA A 304 16.65 7.51 2.19
N PRO A 305 17.19 8.74 2.31
CA PRO A 305 16.62 9.89 1.62
C PRO A 305 16.75 9.66 0.12
N VAL A 306 15.66 9.25 -0.53
CA VAL A 306 15.56 9.23 -1.99
C VAL A 306 15.73 10.67 -2.45
N PRO A 307 16.80 11.01 -3.20
CA PRO A 307 17.01 12.37 -3.63
C PRO A 307 15.85 12.81 -4.52
N LEU A 308 15.23 13.94 -4.19
CA LEU A 308 14.24 14.55 -5.08
C LEU A 308 15.00 15.31 -6.17
N TYR A 309 14.70 15.01 -7.43
CA TYR A 309 15.22 15.75 -8.57
C TYR A 309 14.12 16.59 -9.22
N ALA A 310 14.49 17.75 -9.75
CA ALA A 310 13.60 18.63 -10.51
C ALA A 310 14.28 19.02 -11.83
N LEU A 311 13.51 18.98 -12.92
CA LEU A 311 13.89 19.55 -14.20
C LEU A 311 13.16 20.88 -14.37
N THR A 312 13.92 21.98 -14.33
CA THR A 312 13.38 23.34 -14.45
C THR A 312 14.21 24.12 -15.47
N ASP A 313 13.55 24.79 -16.41
CA ASP A 313 14.21 25.57 -17.47
C ASP A 313 15.32 24.80 -18.22
N GLY A 314 15.12 23.50 -18.40
CA GLY A 314 16.05 22.61 -19.10
C GLY A 314 17.31 22.21 -18.33
N VAL A 315 17.34 22.43 -17.01
CA VAL A 315 18.45 22.05 -16.12
C VAL A 315 17.94 21.12 -15.02
N VAL A 316 18.68 20.04 -14.74
CA VAL A 316 18.38 19.10 -13.65
C VAL A 316 19.02 19.56 -12.35
N SER A 317 18.22 19.60 -11.30
CA SER A 317 18.63 20.03 -9.96
C SER A 317 18.20 19.01 -8.90
N ARG A 318 19.00 18.86 -7.85
CA ARG A 318 18.66 18.17 -6.61
C ARG A 318 17.90 19.12 -5.69
N VAL A 319 16.79 18.66 -5.15
CA VAL A 319 15.90 19.39 -4.24
C VAL A 319 16.08 18.86 -2.83
N ALA A 320 16.48 19.73 -1.92
CA ALA A 320 16.55 19.48 -0.48
C ALA A 320 15.61 20.42 0.27
N SER A 321 15.39 20.17 1.56
CA SER A 321 14.39 20.88 2.39
C SER A 321 14.54 22.41 2.42
N ASN A 322 15.73 22.95 2.11
CA ASN A 322 16.03 24.37 2.17
C ASN A 322 16.73 24.92 0.91
N GLN A 323 17.02 24.08 -0.10
CA GLN A 323 17.77 24.52 -1.28
C GLN A 323 17.47 23.65 -2.50
N VAL A 324 17.59 24.27 -3.67
CA VAL A 324 17.59 23.62 -4.97
C VAL A 324 18.93 23.93 -5.62
N THR A 325 19.71 22.91 -5.94
CA THR A 325 21.04 23.04 -6.53
C THR A 325 21.13 22.17 -7.76
N ALA A 326 21.74 22.66 -8.84
CA ALA A 326 22.06 21.82 -10.00
C ALA A 326 22.77 20.54 -9.52
N VAL A 327 22.48 19.41 -10.15
CA VAL A 327 23.19 18.16 -9.85
C VAL A 327 24.68 18.31 -10.16
N GLU A 328 25.53 17.50 -9.54
CA GLU A 328 26.95 17.53 -9.86
C GLU A 328 27.18 16.87 -11.23
N GLY A 329 28.39 16.97 -11.80
CA GLY A 329 28.68 16.36 -13.10
C GLY A 329 28.10 17.09 -14.32
N GLU A 330 28.10 16.42 -15.47
CA GLU A 330 27.74 17.00 -16.77
C GLU A 330 26.25 17.36 -16.83
N LEU A 331 25.39 16.55 -16.23
CA LEU A 331 23.94 16.71 -16.25
C LEU A 331 23.46 18.05 -15.67
N GLY A 332 24.12 18.56 -14.63
CA GLY A 332 23.79 19.87 -14.03
C GLY A 332 24.36 21.07 -14.78
N GLN A 333 25.25 20.84 -15.75
CA GLN A 333 25.94 21.88 -16.52
C GLN A 333 25.33 22.09 -17.90
N ILE A 334 24.67 21.07 -18.46
CA ILE A 334 23.99 21.14 -19.75
C ILE A 334 22.58 21.72 -19.61
N GLY A 335 22.11 22.43 -20.64
CA GLY A 335 20.77 23.00 -20.74
C GLY A 335 19.98 22.44 -21.92
N GLY A 336 18.70 22.76 -22.00
CA GLY A 336 17.81 22.27 -23.06
C GLY A 336 17.37 20.83 -22.88
N ILE A 337 17.44 20.31 -21.64
CA ILE A 337 16.90 19.00 -21.29
C ILE A 337 15.37 19.07 -21.37
N GLU A 338 14.77 18.18 -22.15
CA GLU A 338 13.33 18.07 -22.35
C GLU A 338 12.71 17.12 -21.33
N SER A 339 13.43 16.04 -21.03
CA SER A 339 13.01 15.06 -20.03
C SER A 339 14.20 14.29 -19.48
N VAL A 340 14.03 13.74 -18.29
CA VAL A 340 15.05 12.93 -17.60
C VAL A 340 14.35 11.83 -16.81
N ASP A 341 15.01 10.68 -16.71
CA ASP A 341 14.72 9.64 -15.73
C ASP A 341 16.00 9.30 -14.96
N ILE A 342 15.88 9.03 -13.66
CA ILE A 342 17.03 8.77 -12.77
C ILE A 342 16.71 7.52 -11.94
N SER A 343 17.55 6.50 -12.03
CA SER A 343 17.38 5.26 -11.28
C SER A 343 17.74 5.42 -9.78
N GLY A 344 17.33 4.46 -8.96
CA GLY A 344 17.71 4.42 -7.54
C GLY A 344 19.22 4.27 -7.31
N GLU A 345 19.95 3.74 -8.30
CA GLU A 345 21.41 3.56 -8.28
C GLU A 345 22.17 4.81 -8.78
N GLY A 346 21.46 5.80 -9.30
CA GLY A 346 22.04 7.05 -9.79
C GLY A 346 22.36 7.06 -11.29
N ASN A 347 21.85 6.11 -12.06
CA ASN A 347 21.93 6.14 -13.53
C ASN A 347 20.95 7.21 -14.05
N ALA A 348 21.34 7.95 -15.09
CA ALA A 348 20.55 9.01 -15.69
C ALA A 348 20.35 8.76 -17.19
N ALA A 349 19.10 8.80 -17.62
CA ALA A 349 18.70 8.80 -19.02
C ALA A 349 18.07 10.16 -19.35
N VAL A 350 18.64 10.87 -20.32
CA VAL A 350 18.37 12.29 -20.55
C VAL A 350 17.99 12.51 -22.00
N VAL A 351 16.85 13.13 -22.26
CA VAL A 351 16.52 13.62 -23.60
C VAL A 351 16.74 15.12 -23.64
N ARG A 352 17.57 15.56 -24.57
CA ARG A 352 17.99 16.95 -24.74
C ARG A 352 17.66 17.42 -26.15
N ARG A 353 17.16 18.65 -26.25
CA ARG A 353 16.96 19.33 -27.53
C ARG A 353 18.29 19.90 -28.04
N GLU A 354 18.68 19.52 -29.26
CA GLU A 354 19.81 20.10 -29.98
C GLU A 354 19.37 20.58 -31.37
N GLY A 355 19.09 21.88 -31.49
CA GLY A 355 18.53 22.43 -32.72
C GLY A 355 17.09 21.94 -32.92
N ASP A 356 16.84 21.27 -34.04
CA ASP A 356 15.52 20.72 -34.39
C ASP A 356 15.36 19.25 -33.99
N GLU A 357 16.42 18.60 -33.50
CA GLU A 357 16.45 17.17 -33.14
C GLU A 357 16.53 16.97 -31.62
N SER A 358 16.03 15.82 -31.15
CA SER A 358 16.23 15.32 -29.78
C SER A 358 17.38 14.32 -29.74
N VAL A 359 18.15 14.34 -28.65
CA VAL A 359 19.28 13.46 -28.38
C VAL A 359 19.06 12.72 -27.07
N LEU A 360 19.22 11.40 -27.09
CA LEU A 360 19.26 10.58 -25.89
C LEU A 360 20.69 10.46 -25.39
N LEU A 361 20.91 10.85 -24.14
CA LEU A 361 22.17 10.71 -23.42
C LEU A 361 21.98 9.74 -22.24
N THR A 362 23.00 8.94 -21.94
CA THR A 362 23.02 8.01 -20.80
C THR A 362 24.28 8.18 -19.96
N GLY A 363 24.20 8.00 -18.65
CA GLY A 363 25.36 8.06 -17.77
C GLY A 363 24.99 8.03 -16.29
N LEU A 364 25.84 8.60 -15.45
CA LEU A 364 25.58 8.76 -14.01
C LEU A 364 25.08 10.18 -13.72
N VAL A 365 24.17 10.32 -12.75
CA VAL A 365 23.57 11.60 -12.35
C VAL A 365 24.59 12.66 -11.97
N ASP A 366 25.67 12.25 -11.31
CA ASP A 366 26.77 13.11 -10.86
C ASP A 366 28.05 12.91 -11.72
N GLY A 367 27.92 12.26 -12.90
CA GLY A 367 29.04 11.88 -13.77
C GLY A 367 28.96 12.44 -15.20
N ASP A 368 29.69 11.79 -16.10
CA ASP A 368 29.72 12.10 -17.53
C ASP A 368 28.55 11.42 -18.25
N LEU A 369 28.09 12.03 -19.35
CA LEU A 369 27.02 11.52 -20.20
C LEU A 369 27.57 11.07 -21.57
N THR A 370 26.95 10.05 -22.14
CA THR A 370 27.28 9.52 -23.46
C THR A 370 26.05 9.59 -24.37
N GLU A 371 26.21 10.15 -25.57
CA GLU A 371 25.18 10.13 -26.61
C GLU A 371 24.93 8.70 -27.08
N VAL A 372 23.67 8.31 -27.03
CA VAL A 372 23.18 7.00 -27.45
C VAL A 372 22.63 7.09 -28.86
N LEU A 373 21.58 7.90 -29.04
CA LEU A 373 20.88 8.05 -30.31
C LEU A 373 20.33 9.46 -30.48
N ARG A 374 20.01 9.81 -31.74
CA ARG A 374 19.47 11.09 -32.17
C ARG A 374 18.30 10.87 -33.14
N ALA A 375 17.25 11.69 -33.01
CA ALA A 375 16.04 11.59 -33.82
C ALA A 375 15.26 12.92 -33.84
N ASP A 376 14.17 13.00 -34.62
CA ASP A 376 13.33 14.21 -34.67
C ASP A 376 12.62 14.43 -33.33
N THR A 377 12.09 13.35 -32.74
CA THR A 377 11.55 13.36 -31.37
C THR A 377 11.96 12.11 -30.60
N ILE A 378 12.20 12.27 -29.30
CA ILE A 378 12.43 11.16 -28.37
C ILE A 378 11.54 11.36 -27.16
N SER A 379 10.75 10.35 -26.79
CA SER A 379 9.89 10.41 -25.61
C SER A 379 10.72 10.44 -24.33
N ARG A 380 10.06 10.76 -23.21
CA ARG A 380 10.68 10.57 -21.89
C ARG A 380 11.21 9.13 -21.74
N PRO A 381 12.47 8.95 -21.32
CA PRO A 381 13.02 7.62 -21.09
C PRO A 381 12.42 6.98 -19.84
N THR A 382 12.45 5.65 -19.79
CA THR A 382 12.04 4.86 -18.63
C THR A 382 13.02 3.72 -18.42
N PHE A 383 13.51 3.51 -17.20
CA PHE A 383 14.40 2.39 -16.87
C PHE A 383 13.64 1.07 -16.76
N GLU A 384 14.35 -0.05 -17.01
CA GLU A 384 13.97 -1.36 -16.47
C GLU A 384 14.34 -1.48 -14.99
N VAL A 385 14.05 -2.63 -14.38
CA VAL A 385 14.55 -2.96 -13.04
C VAL A 385 16.08 -2.90 -12.98
N ASP A 386 16.76 -3.37 -14.05
CA ASP A 386 18.19 -3.15 -14.24
C ASP A 386 18.41 -1.74 -14.82
N ALA A 387 19.02 -0.87 -14.01
CA ALA A 387 19.27 0.52 -14.35
C ALA A 387 20.25 0.72 -15.52
N ASN A 388 20.84 -0.35 -16.05
CA ASN A 388 21.62 -0.30 -17.28
C ASN A 388 20.75 -0.36 -18.55
N ASN A 389 19.46 -0.67 -18.43
CA ASN A 389 18.56 -0.83 -19.54
C ASN A 389 17.43 0.20 -19.48
N GLN A 390 17.12 0.82 -20.61
CA GLN A 390 16.15 1.91 -20.69
C GLN A 390 15.41 1.89 -22.02
N TRP A 391 14.18 2.42 -22.01
CA TRP A 391 13.28 2.41 -23.16
C TRP A 391 12.89 3.84 -23.52
N VAL A 392 12.83 4.11 -24.82
CA VAL A 392 12.34 5.35 -25.39
C VAL A 392 11.45 5.06 -26.59
N VAL A 393 10.54 5.98 -26.90
CA VAL A 393 9.89 6.05 -28.21
C VAL A 393 10.63 7.05 -29.07
N VAL A 394 10.97 6.65 -30.27
CA VAL A 394 11.65 7.45 -31.28
C VAL A 394 10.67 7.81 -32.39
N ASP A 395 10.59 9.10 -32.71
CA ASP A 395 9.70 9.70 -33.72
C ASP A 395 8.21 9.35 -33.53
N GLY A 396 7.86 8.97 -32.29
CA GLY A 396 6.49 8.58 -31.94
C GLY A 396 6.00 7.24 -32.53
N GLU A 397 6.88 6.50 -33.22
CA GLU A 397 6.51 5.27 -33.95
C GLU A 397 7.25 4.04 -33.45
N ARG A 398 8.54 4.19 -33.11
CA ARG A 398 9.43 3.05 -32.82
C ARG A 398 9.77 3.01 -31.35
N ILE A 399 9.60 1.85 -30.72
CA ILE A 399 10.07 1.64 -29.34
C ILE A 399 11.48 1.07 -29.41
N ILE A 400 12.44 1.79 -28.83
CA ILE A 400 13.84 1.38 -28.78
C ILE A 400 14.21 1.03 -27.33
N ARG A 401 14.71 -0.19 -27.15
CA ARG A 401 15.37 -0.64 -25.93
C ARG A 401 16.87 -0.38 -26.06
N VAL A 402 17.40 0.39 -25.14
CA VAL A 402 18.82 0.71 -25.02
C VAL A 402 19.40 -0.09 -23.86
N VAL A 403 20.51 -0.78 -24.11
CA VAL A 403 21.22 -1.62 -23.14
C VAL A 403 22.64 -1.12 -23.00
N GLN A 404 23.02 -0.76 -21.79
CA GLN A 404 24.40 -0.39 -21.45
C GLN A 404 25.13 -1.57 -20.81
N SER A 405 26.27 -1.95 -21.36
CA SER A 405 27.12 -2.99 -20.78
C SER A 405 27.80 -2.44 -19.52
N GLY A 406 27.45 -2.95 -18.35
CA GLY A 406 28.07 -2.52 -17.08
C GLY A 406 29.62 -2.58 -17.08
N PRO A 407 30.28 -3.64 -17.59
CA PRO A 407 31.75 -3.72 -17.60
C PRO A 407 32.47 -2.81 -18.60
N THR A 408 31.84 -2.49 -19.74
CA THR A 408 32.51 -1.77 -20.84
C THR A 408 31.95 -0.37 -21.08
N GLY A 409 30.78 -0.06 -20.52
CA GLY A 409 30.02 1.16 -20.81
C GLY A 409 29.45 1.22 -22.23
N GLU A 410 29.63 0.16 -23.04
CA GLU A 410 29.17 0.11 -24.43
C GLU A 410 27.65 0.06 -24.48
N VAL A 411 27.08 0.88 -25.36
CA VAL A 411 25.63 0.99 -25.52
C VAL A 411 25.19 0.27 -26.78
N SER A 412 24.11 -0.49 -26.69
CA SER A 412 23.47 -1.16 -27.82
C SER A 412 21.98 -0.86 -27.86
N GLU A 413 21.44 -0.81 -29.07
CA GLU A 413 20.03 -0.50 -29.33
C GLU A 413 19.34 -1.71 -29.95
N ALA A 414 18.11 -1.97 -29.52
CA ALA A 414 17.23 -2.97 -30.10
C ALA A 414 15.83 -2.41 -30.28
N GLU A 415 15.27 -2.51 -31.49
CA GLU A 415 13.87 -2.19 -31.73
C GLU A 415 12.97 -3.25 -31.12
N VAL A 416 11.97 -2.81 -30.36
CA VAL A 416 11.00 -3.68 -29.71
C VAL A 416 9.80 -3.88 -30.62
N GLY A 417 9.43 -5.13 -30.85
CA GLY A 417 8.27 -5.47 -31.67
C GLY A 417 6.96 -4.94 -31.06
N THR A 418 6.28 -4.07 -31.79
CA THR A 418 5.01 -3.43 -31.38
C THR A 418 3.78 -4.03 -32.04
N GLU A 419 3.91 -5.16 -32.74
CA GLU A 419 2.84 -5.78 -33.55
C GLU A 419 1.56 -6.12 -32.75
N GLY A 420 1.66 -6.26 -31.42
CA GLY A 420 0.52 -6.48 -30.53
C GLY A 420 -0.19 -5.21 -30.05
N LEU A 421 0.37 -4.03 -30.27
CA LEU A 421 -0.25 -2.75 -29.88
C LEU A 421 -1.33 -2.39 -30.91
N THR A 422 -2.59 -2.47 -30.48
CA THR A 422 -3.77 -2.12 -31.31
C THR A 422 -4.10 -0.62 -31.30
N ALA A 423 -3.28 0.19 -30.62
CA ALA A 423 -3.47 1.63 -30.53
C ALA A 423 -3.20 2.30 -31.89
N GLN A 424 -4.09 3.20 -32.30
CA GLN A 424 -3.89 4.05 -33.47
C GLN A 424 -3.37 5.41 -33.02
N GLY A 425 -2.22 5.84 -33.54
CA GLY A 425 -1.65 7.16 -33.28
C GLY A 425 -0.18 7.12 -32.87
N GLU A 426 0.37 8.31 -32.62
CA GLU A 426 1.74 8.51 -32.15
C GLU A 426 1.88 8.09 -30.67
N ILE A 427 2.94 7.36 -30.33
CA ILE A 427 3.25 6.96 -28.97
C ILE A 427 4.06 8.07 -28.30
N SER A 428 3.40 8.98 -27.60
CA SER A 428 4.07 10.13 -26.97
C SER A 428 4.80 9.81 -25.65
N VAL A 429 4.44 8.69 -24.99
CA VAL A 429 4.98 8.29 -23.69
C VAL A 429 5.04 6.76 -23.60
N ILE A 430 6.15 6.25 -23.07
CA ILE A 430 6.29 4.89 -22.57
C ILE A 430 6.70 4.95 -21.09
N ARG A 431 6.15 4.06 -20.27
CA ARG A 431 6.50 3.94 -18.87
C ARG A 431 6.50 2.46 -18.47
N LEU A 432 7.66 1.98 -18.05
CA LEU A 432 7.77 0.70 -17.37
C LEU A 432 7.46 0.94 -15.90
N SER A 433 6.64 0.06 -15.31
CA SER A 433 6.17 0.15 -13.93
C SER A 433 6.91 -0.81 -13.02
#